data_AF-A0A938RR70-F1
#
_entry.id   AF-A0A938RR70-F1
#
_cell.length_a   1.000
_cell.length_b   1.000
_cell.length_c   1.000
_cell.angle_alpha   90.00
_cell.angle_beta   90.00
_cell.angle_gamma   90.00
#
_symmetry.space_group_name_H-M   'P 1'
#
loop_
_entity.id
_entity.type
_entity.pdbx_description
1 polymer ?
#
loop_
_entity_poly.entity_id
_entity_poly.type
_entity_poly.pdbx_seq_one_letter_code
_entity_poly.pdbx_strand_id
1 'polypeptide(L)'
;MSRGTRAKRRVTFRVDPELAAALRQLPNQTAFVESALRDALGRLCPVCAGSGEVPDVHLAVSNLKKLAGRRLDRVTAAQLKALVRLGRQLLATDLELGPSADDGELEFRLARSNELLLAGRIPRGHSELTLAH
;
A
#
# COMPACT_ATOMS: atom_id res chain seq x y z
N MET A 1 -16.75 35.76 -26.04
CA MET A 1 -16.56 34.57 -25.18
C MET A 1 -15.09 34.18 -25.23
N SER A 2 -14.30 34.54 -24.22
CA SER A 2 -12.86 34.27 -24.20
C SER A 2 -12.60 32.80 -23.86
N ARG A 3 -12.01 32.03 -24.79
CA ARG A 3 -11.50 30.68 -24.51
C ARG A 3 -10.21 30.84 -23.70
N GLY A 4 -10.30 30.76 -22.38
CA GLY A 4 -9.12 30.71 -21.53
C GLY A 4 -8.26 29.50 -21.92
N THR A 5 -7.07 29.75 -22.47
CA THR A 5 -6.07 28.72 -22.75
C THR A 5 -5.71 28.04 -21.44
N ARG A 6 -6.15 26.78 -21.24
CA ARG A 6 -5.73 25.99 -20.08
C ARG A 6 -4.21 25.86 -20.11
N ALA A 7 -3.54 26.39 -19.10
CA ALA A 7 -2.09 26.34 -18.99
C ALA A 7 -1.64 24.88 -18.91
N LYS A 8 -0.87 24.41 -19.90
CA LYS A 8 -0.25 23.09 -19.88
C LYS A 8 0.87 23.06 -18.84
N ARG A 9 0.95 22.00 -18.04
CA ARG A 9 2.04 21.74 -17.09
C ARG A 9 2.98 20.68 -17.65
N ARG A 10 4.29 20.91 -17.53
CA ARG A 10 5.31 19.95 -17.98
C ARG A 10 5.55 18.92 -16.87
N VAL A 11 5.45 17.65 -17.22
CA VAL A 11 5.77 16.51 -16.34
C VAL A 11 6.82 15.65 -17.05
N THR A 12 7.82 15.18 -16.31
CA THR A 12 8.92 14.36 -16.85
C THR A 12 8.89 12.99 -16.19
N PHE A 13 8.98 11.93 -17.00
CA PHE A 13 9.00 10.54 -16.55
C PHE A 13 10.24 9.84 -17.08
N ARG A 14 10.69 8.80 -16.38
CA ARG A 14 11.64 7.82 -16.92
C ARG A 14 10.85 6.65 -17.48
N VAL A 15 11.19 6.23 -18.69
CA VAL A 15 10.56 5.10 -19.38
C VAL A 15 11.63 4.18 -19.93
N ASP A 16 11.23 2.96 -20.28
CA ASP A 16 12.10 2.00 -20.95
C ASP A 16 12.68 2.59 -22.27
N PRO A 17 13.96 2.34 -22.61
CA PRO A 17 14.59 2.87 -23.83
C PRO A 17 13.87 2.48 -25.12
N GLU A 18 13.32 1.27 -25.21
CA GLU A 18 12.58 0.79 -26.39
C GLU A 18 11.28 1.57 -26.56
N LEU A 19 10.54 1.77 -25.46
CA LEU A 19 9.34 2.61 -25.44
C LEU A 19 9.66 4.07 -25.80
N ALA A 20 10.77 4.61 -25.31
CA ALA A 20 11.20 5.96 -25.68
C ALA A 20 11.49 6.07 -27.19
N ALA A 21 12.11 5.04 -27.79
CA ALA A 21 12.37 4.99 -29.22
C ALA A 21 11.07 4.93 -30.04
N ALA A 22 10.11 4.10 -29.62
CA ALA A 22 8.81 4.01 -30.25
C ALA A 22 8.02 5.34 -30.16
N LEU A 23 7.99 5.97 -28.98
CA LEU A 23 7.33 7.27 -28.80
C LEU A 23 7.95 8.34 -29.71
N ARG A 24 9.28 8.33 -29.90
CA ARG A 24 9.96 9.32 -30.77
C ARG A 24 9.51 9.30 -32.22
N GLN A 25 9.00 8.17 -32.72
CA GLN A 25 8.53 8.02 -34.09
C GLN A 25 7.14 8.62 -34.32
N LEU A 26 6.42 8.99 -33.24
CA LEU A 26 5.06 9.52 -33.36
C LEU A 26 5.06 10.99 -33.81
N PRO A 27 4.15 11.37 -34.73
CA PRO A 27 4.07 12.74 -35.25
C PRO A 27 3.66 13.77 -34.19
N ASN A 28 2.93 13.35 -33.15
CA ASN A 28 2.59 14.21 -32.00
C ASN A 28 2.59 13.40 -30.70
N GLN A 29 3.77 13.28 -30.10
CA GLN A 29 4.00 12.53 -28.86
C GLN A 29 3.10 13.00 -27.72
N THR A 30 2.98 14.32 -27.55
CA THR A 30 2.20 14.90 -26.48
C THR A 30 0.73 14.53 -26.59
N ALA A 31 0.13 14.64 -27.78
CA ALA A 31 -1.28 14.29 -27.99
C ALA A 31 -1.54 12.80 -27.77
N PHE A 32 -0.64 11.93 -28.25
CA PHE A 32 -0.74 10.49 -28.04
C PHE A 32 -0.66 10.14 -26.55
N VAL A 33 0.35 10.64 -25.84
CA VAL A 33 0.53 10.40 -24.39
C VAL A 33 -0.65 10.97 -23.61
N GLU A 34 -1.13 12.17 -23.93
CA GLU A 34 -2.32 12.75 -23.30
C GLU A 34 -3.56 11.87 -23.50
N SER A 35 -3.80 11.33 -24.70
CA SER A 35 -4.93 10.42 -24.97
C SER A 35 -4.78 9.11 -24.21
N ALA A 36 -3.63 8.44 -24.35
CA ALA A 36 -3.37 7.16 -23.68
C ALA A 36 -3.48 7.27 -22.16
N LEU A 37 -2.97 8.37 -21.58
CA LEU A 37 -3.13 8.64 -20.15
C LEU A 37 -4.59 8.91 -19.78
N ARG A 38 -5.35 9.67 -20.57
CA ARG A 38 -6.78 9.90 -20.30
C ARG A 38 -7.59 8.62 -20.41
N ASP A 39 -7.29 7.76 -21.38
CA ASP A 39 -7.99 6.49 -21.57
C ASP A 39 -7.67 5.51 -20.44
N ALA A 40 -6.41 5.50 -19.98
CA ALA A 40 -5.98 4.73 -18.82
C ALA A 40 -6.57 5.26 -17.50
N LEU A 41 -6.60 6.59 -17.32
CA LEU A 41 -7.18 7.26 -16.14
C LEU A 41 -8.72 7.32 -16.17
N GLY A 42 -9.34 7.13 -17.34
CA GLY A 42 -10.77 6.89 -17.47
C GLY A 42 -11.20 5.58 -16.81
N ARG A 43 -10.23 4.72 -16.47
CA ARG A 43 -10.40 3.61 -15.53
C ARG A 43 -9.98 4.09 -14.14
N LEU A 44 -10.72 3.70 -13.12
CA LEU A 44 -10.39 4.03 -11.72
C LEU A 44 -8.92 3.71 -11.45
N CYS A 45 -8.14 4.73 -11.06
CA CYS A 45 -6.75 4.55 -10.69
C CYS A 45 -6.66 3.39 -9.68
N PRO A 46 -5.90 2.32 -9.92
CA PRO A 46 -5.91 1.15 -9.04
C PRO A 46 -5.37 1.45 -7.63
N VAL A 47 -4.71 2.60 -7.44
CA VAL A 47 -4.13 3.01 -6.17
C VAL A 47 -5.07 3.92 -5.37
N CYS A 48 -5.70 4.91 -6.01
CA CYS A 48 -6.59 5.86 -5.31
C CYS A 48 -8.07 5.69 -5.66
N ALA A 49 -8.43 4.68 -6.47
CA ALA A 49 -9.78 4.45 -6.99
C ALA A 49 -10.47 5.72 -7.50
N GLY A 50 -9.72 6.59 -8.20
CA GLY A 50 -10.26 7.80 -8.81
C GLY A 50 -10.53 8.97 -7.86
N SER A 51 -10.18 8.89 -6.57
CA SER A 51 -10.30 10.03 -5.64
C SER A 51 -9.31 11.16 -5.93
N GLY A 52 -8.22 10.88 -6.65
CA GLY A 52 -7.13 11.84 -6.88
C GLY A 52 -6.26 12.09 -5.63
N GLU A 53 -6.61 11.46 -4.51
CA GLU A 53 -5.88 11.51 -3.26
C GLU A 53 -5.38 10.09 -2.97
N VAL A 54 -4.06 9.92 -2.84
CA VAL A 54 -3.53 8.77 -2.12
C VAL A 54 -3.63 9.22 -0.67
N PRO A 55 -4.63 8.77 0.13
CA PRO A 55 -4.52 8.97 1.56
C PRO A 55 -3.17 8.35 1.92
N ASP A 56 -2.32 9.10 2.60
CA ASP A 56 -1.19 8.48 3.27
C ASP A 56 -1.82 7.42 4.17
N VAL A 57 -1.85 6.16 3.70
CA VAL A 57 -2.47 5.08 4.45
C VAL A 57 -1.49 4.78 5.56
N HIS A 58 -1.57 5.64 6.57
CA HIS A 58 -0.91 5.48 7.83
C HIS A 58 -1.53 4.26 8.47
N LEU A 59 -0.85 3.12 8.30
CA LEU A 59 -1.08 1.97 9.15
C LEU A 59 -0.62 2.35 10.54
N ALA A 60 -1.58 2.68 11.42
CA ALA A 60 -1.30 2.79 12.84
C ALA A 60 -0.93 1.40 13.36
N VAL A 61 0.19 1.29 14.09
CA VAL A 61 0.54 0.07 14.81
C VAL A 61 0.30 0.32 16.29
N SER A 62 -0.78 -0.25 16.78
CA SER A 62 -1.31 0.01 18.11
C SER A 62 -0.84 -1.06 19.11
N ASN A 63 -0.84 -0.72 20.40
CA ASN A 63 -0.47 -1.63 21.49
C ASN A 63 0.98 -2.17 21.48
N LEU A 64 1.89 -1.59 20.68
CA LEU A 64 3.31 -1.97 20.68
C LEU A 64 3.96 -1.84 22.07
N LYS A 65 3.49 -0.89 22.91
CA LYS A 65 3.95 -0.73 24.30
C LYS A 65 3.58 -1.90 25.21
N LYS A 66 2.47 -2.61 24.94
CA LYS A 66 2.13 -3.85 25.68
C LYS A 66 3.14 -4.97 25.40
N LEU A 67 3.93 -4.83 24.33
CA LEU A 67 5.04 -5.71 23.98
C LEU A 67 6.40 -5.21 24.48
N ALA A 68 6.50 -3.99 25.02
CA ALA A 68 7.78 -3.37 25.38
C ALA A 68 8.56 -4.11 26.48
N GLY A 69 7.92 -5.02 27.23
CA GLY A 69 8.57 -5.92 28.17
C GLY A 69 9.12 -7.22 27.55
N ARG A 70 8.74 -7.57 26.31
CA ARG A 70 9.17 -8.78 25.59
C ARG A 70 10.08 -8.39 24.43
N ARG A 71 11.36 -8.75 24.52
CA ARG A 71 12.24 -8.70 23.34
C ARG A 71 11.68 -9.64 22.27
N LEU A 72 11.38 -9.10 21.09
CA LEU A 72 11.03 -9.90 19.91
C LEU A 72 12.30 -10.59 19.42
N ASP A 73 12.23 -11.90 19.16
CA ASP A 73 13.29 -12.55 18.41
C ASP A 73 13.26 -12.13 16.94
N ARG A 74 14.32 -12.48 16.22
CA ARG A 74 14.53 -12.05 14.85
C ARG A 74 13.44 -12.56 13.90
N VAL A 75 12.90 -13.76 14.14
CA VAL A 75 11.89 -14.38 13.28
C VAL A 75 10.56 -13.66 13.45
N THR A 76 10.12 -13.47 14.69
CA THR A 76 8.88 -12.74 14.98
C THR A 76 8.94 -11.27 14.52
N ALA A 77 10.10 -10.62 14.64
CA ALA A 77 10.29 -9.26 14.10
C ALA A 77 10.16 -9.21 12.57
N ALA A 78 10.68 -10.23 11.86
CA ALA A 78 10.55 -10.34 10.41
C ALA A 78 9.09 -10.57 9.99
N GLN A 79 8.35 -11.40 10.73
CA GLN A 79 6.92 -11.63 10.49
C GLN A 79 6.08 -10.37 10.72
N LEU A 80 6.33 -9.63 11.81
CA LEU A 80 5.65 -8.35 12.04
C LEU A 80 5.93 -7.35 10.90
N LYS A 81 7.16 -7.31 10.38
CA LYS A 81 7.51 -6.48 9.22
C LYS A 81 6.75 -6.92 7.96
N ALA A 82 6.62 -8.22 7.73
CA ALA A 82 5.84 -8.76 6.62
C ALA A 82 4.35 -8.39 6.76
N LEU A 83 3.79 -8.47 7.98
CA LEU A 83 2.42 -8.10 8.29
C LEU A 83 2.16 -6.60 8.08
N VAL A 84 3.06 -5.72 8.51
CA VAL A 84 3.00 -4.28 8.24
C VAL A 84 3.01 -4.00 6.73
N ARG A 85 3.85 -4.72 5.97
CA ARG A 85 3.91 -4.58 4.52
C ARG A 85 2.58 -5.01 3.87
N LEU A 86 2.03 -6.14 4.31
CA LEU A 86 0.73 -6.63 3.85
C LEU A 86 -0.38 -5.64 4.19
N GLY A 87 -0.40 -5.10 5.40
CA GLY A 87 -1.36 -4.07 5.84
C GLY A 87 -1.37 -2.85 4.91
N ARG A 88 -0.19 -2.36 4.53
CA ARG A 88 -0.07 -1.26 3.56
C ARG A 88 -0.60 -1.64 2.17
N GLN A 89 -0.35 -2.87 1.71
CA GLN A 89 -0.85 -3.36 0.42
C GLN A 89 -2.38 -3.53 0.42
N LEU A 90 -2.97 -3.88 1.55
CA LEU A 90 -4.43 -4.03 1.73
C LEU A 90 -5.14 -2.71 2.07
N LEU A 91 -4.40 -1.60 2.12
CA LEU A 91 -4.91 -0.30 2.56
C LEU A 91 -5.54 -0.35 3.96
N ALA A 92 -4.98 -1.18 4.85
CA ALA A 92 -5.37 -1.24 6.25
C ALA A 92 -5.01 0.05 6.98
N THR A 93 -5.88 0.50 7.87
CA THR A 93 -5.69 1.73 8.65
C THR A 93 -5.16 1.45 10.06
N ASP A 94 -5.38 0.24 10.58
CA ASP A 94 -4.94 -0.13 11.92
C ASP A 94 -4.42 -1.57 11.97
N LEU A 95 -3.35 -1.76 12.75
CA LEU A 95 -2.78 -3.03 13.13
C LEU A 95 -2.67 -3.06 14.66
N GLU A 96 -3.58 -3.78 15.30
CA GLU A 96 -3.55 -4.00 16.74
C GLU A 96 -2.73 -5.25 17.07
N LEU A 97 -1.90 -5.14 18.10
CA LEU A 97 -1.13 -6.26 18.63
C LEU A 97 -1.56 -6.58 20.07
N GLY A 98 -1.72 -7.86 20.38
CA GLY A 98 -2.14 -8.35 21.70
C GLY A 98 -1.30 -9.52 22.18
N PRO A 99 -1.18 -9.73 23.51
CA PRO A 99 -0.64 -10.97 24.05
C PRO A 99 -1.63 -12.12 23.76
N SER A 100 -1.12 -13.25 23.27
CA SER A 100 -1.88 -14.50 23.26
C SER A 100 -1.90 -15.12 24.67
N ALA A 101 -2.89 -15.98 24.93
CA ALA A 101 -2.96 -16.78 26.14
C ALA A 101 -1.76 -17.74 26.29
N ASP A 102 -1.16 -18.14 25.17
CA ASP A 102 0.02 -18.98 25.13
C ASP A 102 1.32 -18.16 25.25
N ASP A 103 2.21 -18.60 26.14
CA ASP A 103 3.46 -17.93 26.49
C ASP A 103 4.47 -17.99 25.33
N GLY A 104 4.22 -17.20 24.29
CA GLY A 104 5.09 -17.11 23.14
C GLY A 104 4.45 -16.52 21.90
N GLU A 105 3.12 -16.48 21.82
CA GLU A 105 2.45 -15.99 20.62
C GLU A 105 2.02 -14.53 20.74
N LEU A 106 1.91 -13.86 19.59
CA LEU A 106 1.36 -12.51 19.47
C LEU A 106 0.11 -12.55 18.64
N GLU A 107 -1.02 -12.15 19.22
CA GLU A 107 -2.23 -11.96 18.45
C GLU A 107 -2.14 -10.64 17.67
N PHE A 108 -2.66 -10.64 16.46
CA PHE A 108 -2.77 -9.45 15.65
C PHE A 108 -4.17 -9.32 15.05
N ARG A 109 -4.60 -8.08 14.86
CA ARG A 109 -5.82 -7.73 14.13
C ARG A 109 -5.48 -6.60 13.16
N LEU A 110 -5.77 -6.82 11.89
CA LEU A 110 -5.56 -5.88 10.81
C LEU A 110 -6.93 -5.41 10.32
N ALA A 111 -7.18 -4.11 10.39
CA ALA A 111 -8.47 -3.52 10.05
C ALA A 111 -8.32 -2.35 9.10
N ARG A 112 -9.37 -2.12 8.30
CA ARG A 112 -9.56 -0.92 7.48
C ARG A 112 -10.84 -0.24 7.93
N SER A 113 -10.69 0.91 8.57
CA SER A 113 -11.79 1.64 9.21
C SER A 113 -12.55 0.73 10.19
N ASN A 114 -13.72 0.22 9.82
CA ASN A 114 -14.56 -0.66 10.66
C ASN A 114 -14.65 -2.10 10.13
N GLU A 115 -13.83 -2.44 9.13
CA GLU A 115 -13.80 -3.75 8.49
C GLU A 115 -12.56 -4.52 8.96
N LEU A 116 -12.76 -5.69 9.56
CA LEU A 116 -11.68 -6.61 9.87
C LEU A 116 -11.21 -7.29 8.58
N LEU A 117 -9.95 -7.09 8.21
CA LEU A 117 -9.37 -7.68 7.01
C LEU A 117 -8.71 -9.03 7.31
N LEU A 118 -7.97 -9.09 8.43
CA LEU A 118 -7.20 -10.26 8.82
C LEU A 118 -7.01 -10.28 10.33
N ALA A 119 -7.12 -11.44 10.95
CA ALA A 119 -6.71 -11.66 12.32
C ALA A 119 -5.93 -12.96 12.41
N GLY A 120 -5.11 -13.09 13.44
CA GLY A 120 -4.32 -14.30 13.62
C GLY A 120 -3.28 -14.18 14.71
N ARG A 121 -2.34 -15.11 14.67
CA ARG A 121 -1.26 -15.24 15.65
C ARG A 121 0.09 -15.32 14.95
N ILE A 122 1.07 -14.67 15.55
CA ILE A 122 2.48 -14.73 15.20
C ILE A 122 3.17 -15.59 16.27
N PRO A 123 3.45 -16.86 15.98
CA PRO A 123 4.18 -17.73 16.89
C PRO A 123 5.63 -17.26 17.05
N ARG A 124 6.20 -17.41 18.26
CA ARG A 124 7.62 -17.12 18.50
C ARG A 124 8.52 -18.13 17.80
N GLY A 125 9.55 -17.64 17.11
CA GLY A 125 10.57 -18.50 16.48
C GLY A 125 10.12 -19.31 15.26
N HIS A 126 8.85 -19.25 14.87
CA HIS A 126 8.31 -19.94 13.69
C HIS A 126 8.04 -18.95 12.56
N SER A 127 8.20 -19.36 11.30
CA SER A 127 8.01 -18.49 10.12
C SER A 127 6.57 -18.42 9.62
N GLU A 128 5.70 -19.31 10.09
CA GLU A 128 4.30 -19.39 9.66
C GLU A 128 3.38 -18.57 10.56
N LEU A 129 2.37 -17.95 9.96
CA LEU A 129 1.31 -17.23 10.68
C LEU A 129 0.10 -18.14 10.81
N THR A 130 -0.54 -18.16 11.97
CA THR A 130 -1.82 -18.84 12.14
C THR A 130 -2.93 -17.81 11.92
N LEU A 131 -3.76 -17.99 10.89
CA LEU A 131 -4.88 -17.09 10.63
C LEU A 131 -6.09 -17.54 11.43
N ALA A 132 -6.79 -16.58 12.04
CA ALA A 132 -8.11 -16.81 12.61
C ALA A 132 -9.16 -16.58 11.52
N HIS A 133 -10.11 -17.51 11.39
CA HIS A 133 -11.27 -17.39 10.51
C HIS A 133 -12.38 -16.56 11.16
#